data_AF-A0A961W321-F1
#
_entry.id   AF-A0A961W321-F1
#
_cell.length_a   1.000
_cell.length_b   1.000
_cell.length_c   1.000
_cell.angle_alpha   90.00
_cell.angle_beta   90.00
_cell.angle_gamma   90.00
#
_symmetry.space_group_name_H-M   'P 1'
#
loop_
_entity.id
_entity.type
_entity.pdbx_description
1 polymer ?
#
loop_
_entity_poly.entity_id
_entity_poly.type
_entity_poly.pdbx_seq_one_letter_code
_entity_poly.pdbx_strand_id
1 'polypeptide(L)'
;MHVDWHYIAPGKQQKNAFVECFNERLRDELLNETLFSSLSEARVLLTDWREVSNRVRPHSALANRTPEAFRIATSALATMPGNGQNIKPGLSQ
;
A
#
# COMPACT_ATOMS: atom_id res chain seq x y z
N MET A 1 19.42 -14.47 4.73
CA MET A 1 18.75 -13.34 4.06
C MET A 1 19.34 -12.07 4.64
N HIS A 2 20.15 -11.34 3.86
CA HIS A 2 20.67 -10.04 4.27
C HIS A 2 19.70 -8.97 3.74
N VAL A 3 19.35 -7.99 4.56
CA VAL A 3 18.44 -6.89 4.18
C VAL A 3 19.19 -5.59 4.37
N ASP A 4 19.42 -4.87 3.27
CA ASP A 4 20.12 -3.59 3.27
C ASP A 4 19.19 -2.43 3.65
N TRP A 5 19.74 -1.46 4.36
CA TRP A 5 19.02 -0.25 4.76
C TRP A 5 19.09 0.80 3.64
N HIS A 6 17.92 1.28 3.21
CA HIS A 6 17.81 2.37 2.26
C HIS A 6 17.13 3.58 2.91
N TYR A 7 17.89 4.68 3.07
CA TYR A 7 17.37 5.91 3.64
C TYR A 7 16.76 6.82 2.58
N ILE A 8 15.74 7.57 3.00
CA ILE A 8 15.16 8.63 2.17
C ILE A 8 16.16 9.80 2.10
N ALA A 9 16.30 10.37 0.90
CA ALA A 9 17.17 11.53 0.73
C ALA A 9 16.52 12.78 1.36
N PRO A 10 17.26 13.58 2.15
CA PRO A 10 16.73 14.80 2.74
C PRO A 10 16.22 15.75 1.65
N GLY A 11 15.10 16.42 1.91
CA GLY A 11 14.46 17.35 0.97
C GLY A 11 13.67 16.72 -0.18
N LYS A 12 13.59 15.38 -0.29
CA LYS A 12 12.77 14.70 -1.31
C LYS A 12 11.50 14.07 -0.72
N GLN A 13 10.52 14.91 -0.39
CA GLN A 13 9.22 14.52 0.19
C GLN A 13 8.48 13.44 -0.62
N GLN A 14 8.61 13.49 -1.96
CA GLN A 14 7.98 12.54 -2.88
C GLN A 14 8.37 11.07 -2.61
N LYS A 15 9.55 10.81 -2.01
CA LYS A 15 9.99 9.45 -1.69
C LYS A 15 9.18 8.79 -0.57
N ASN A 16 8.46 9.57 0.25
CA ASN A 16 7.58 9.04 1.29
C ASN A 16 6.09 9.13 0.94
N ALA A 17 5.73 9.72 -0.21
CA ALA A 17 4.35 10.10 -0.53
C ALA A 17 3.37 8.93 -0.41
N PHE A 18 3.78 7.72 -0.81
CA PHE A 18 2.93 6.52 -0.66
C PHE A 18 2.58 6.20 0.79
N VAL A 19 3.57 6.22 1.69
CA VAL A 19 3.38 5.93 3.12
C VAL A 19 2.57 7.03 3.78
N GLU A 20 2.79 8.30 3.38
CA GLU A 20 2.01 9.42 3.89
C GLU A 20 0.52 9.30 3.52
N CYS A 21 0.20 9.04 2.24
CA CYS A 21 -1.18 8.85 1.81
C CYS A 21 -1.86 7.66 2.51
N PHE A 22 -1.12 6.57 2.75
CA PHE A 22 -1.63 5.44 3.52
C PHE A 22 -1.97 5.84 4.96
N ASN A 23 -1.05 6.55 5.63
CA ASN A 23 -1.24 6.98 7.02
C ASN A 23 -2.38 7.99 7.17
N GLU A 24 -2.53 8.91 6.22
CA GLU A 24 -3.64 9.86 6.16
C GLU A 24 -4.98 9.11 6.07
N ARG A 25 -5.09 8.18 5.12
CA ARG A 25 -6.30 7.38 4.93
C ARG A 25 -6.67 6.54 6.15
N LEU A 26 -5.68 5.93 6.81
CA LEU A 26 -5.92 5.18 8.04
C LEU A 26 -6.44 6.07 9.16
N ARG A 27 -5.93 7.30 9.27
CA ARG A 27 -6.42 8.26 10.27
C ARG A 27 -7.86 8.65 9.97
N ASP A 28 -8.14 9.04 8.74
CA ASP A 28 -9.44 9.58 8.35
C ASP A 28 -10.54 8.52 8.32
N GLU A 29 -10.22 7.27 7.97
CA GLU A 29 -11.25 6.24 7.86
C GLU A 29 -11.46 5.40 9.13
N LEU A 30 -10.49 5.40 10.06
CA LEU A 30 -10.56 4.53 11.24
C LEU A 30 -10.24 5.26 12.53
N LEU A 31 -9.03 5.83 12.64
CA LEU A 31 -8.53 6.30 13.94
C LEU A 31 -9.27 7.53 14.45
N ASN A 32 -9.69 8.42 13.55
CA ASN A 32 -10.43 9.64 13.90
C ASN A 32 -11.93 9.37 14.07
N GLU A 33 -12.46 8.36 13.39
CA GLU A 33 -13.90 8.04 13.38
C GLU A 33 -14.31 7.07 14.49
N THR A 34 -13.34 6.39 15.11
CA THR A 34 -13.62 5.32 16.09
C THR A 34 -13.04 5.66 17.46
N LEU A 35 -13.90 5.71 18.47
CA LEU A 35 -13.46 5.71 19.87
C LEU A 35 -13.23 4.26 20.32
N PHE A 36 -11.98 3.92 20.64
CA PHE A 36 -11.65 2.58 21.12
C PHE A 36 -11.88 2.45 22.63
N SER A 37 -12.64 1.43 23.02
CA SER A 37 -12.91 1.08 24.42
C SER A 37 -11.80 0.21 25.01
N SER A 38 -11.01 -0.47 24.17
CA SER A 38 -9.86 -1.26 24.61
C SER A 38 -8.81 -1.47 23.50
N LEU A 39 -7.59 -1.82 23.89
CA LEU A 39 -6.54 -2.21 22.95
C LEU A 39 -6.89 -3.46 22.13
N SER A 40 -7.69 -4.37 22.69
CA SER A 40 -8.10 -5.59 22.00
C SER A 40 -9.10 -5.26 20.89
N GLU A 41 -10.05 -4.37 21.15
CA GLU A 41 -10.96 -3.83 20.13
C GLU A 41 -10.19 -3.11 19.02
N ALA A 42 -9.24 -2.22 19.38
CA ALA A 42 -8.41 -1.54 18.40
C ALA A 42 -7.67 -2.51 17.47
N ARG A 43 -7.11 -3.61 18.00
CA ARG A 43 -6.43 -4.64 17.20
C ARG A 43 -7.37 -5.35 16.22
N VAL A 44 -8.60 -5.66 16.64
CA VAL A 44 -9.60 -6.30 15.78
C VAL A 44 -9.96 -5.34 14.64
N LEU A 45 -10.36 -4.11 14.97
CA LEU A 45 -10.79 -3.12 13.96
C LEU A 45 -9.66 -2.73 13.00
N LEU A 46 -8.42 -2.63 13.48
CA LEU A 46 -7.25 -2.43 12.60
C LEU A 46 -7.02 -3.61 11.66
N THR A 47 -7.24 -4.84 12.13
CA THR A 47 -7.10 -6.04 11.31
C THR A 47 -8.17 -6.05 10.22
N ASP A 48 -9.43 -5.77 10.58
CA ASP A 48 -10.54 -5.71 9.63
C ASP A 48 -10.33 -4.61 8.59
N TRP A 49 -9.93 -3.41 9.03
CA TRP A 49 -9.61 -2.31 8.12
C TRP A 49 -8.48 -2.68 7.14
N ARG A 50 -7.43 -3.36 7.64
CA ARG A 50 -6.31 -3.83 6.81
C ARG A 50 -6.79 -4.84 5.76
N GLU A 51 -7.63 -5.80 6.12
CA GLU A 51 -8.17 -6.79 5.18
C GLU A 51 -9.01 -6.11 4.08
N VAL A 52 -9.87 -5.15 4.44
CA VAL A 52 -10.67 -4.38 3.49
C VAL A 52 -9.78 -3.55 2.55
N SER A 53 -8.79 -2.84 3.11
CA SER A 53 -7.87 -2.00 2.33
C SER A 53 -7.02 -2.82 1.34
N ASN A 54 -6.59 -4.02 1.74
CA ASN A 54 -5.73 -4.87 0.92
C ASN A 54 -6.48 -5.77 -0.08
N ARG A 55 -7.73 -6.16 0.20
CA ARG A 55 -8.44 -7.18 -0.59
C ARG A 55 -9.68 -6.67 -1.30
N VAL A 56 -10.29 -5.58 -0.82
CA VAL A 56 -11.59 -5.12 -1.32
C VAL A 56 -11.47 -3.79 -2.06
N ARG A 57 -10.68 -2.83 -1.54
CA ARG A 57 -10.60 -1.48 -2.12
C ARG A 57 -9.63 -1.43 -3.31
N PRO A 58 -10.10 -1.06 -4.52
CA PRO A 58 -9.22 -0.82 -5.66
C PRO A 58 -8.50 0.53 -5.52
N HIS A 59 -7.23 0.59 -5.93
CA HIS A 59 -6.44 1.83 -5.90
C HIS A 59 -6.14 2.27 -7.34
N SER A 60 -6.38 3.55 -7.64
CA SER A 60 -6.10 4.11 -8.98
C SER A 60 -4.63 4.00 -9.37
N ALA A 61 -3.72 4.17 -8.40
CA ALA A 61 -2.27 3.96 -8.58
C ALA A 61 -1.90 2.51 -8.97
N LEU A 62 -2.79 1.54 -8.70
CA LEU A 62 -2.63 0.13 -9.03
C LEU A 62 -3.50 -0.28 -10.23
N ALA A 63 -3.77 0.66 -11.15
CA ALA A 63 -4.66 0.44 -12.30
C ALA A 63 -6.06 -0.05 -11.88
N ASN A 64 -6.62 0.53 -10.81
CA ASN A 64 -7.90 0.15 -10.20
C ASN A 64 -7.97 -1.31 -9.73
N ARG A 65 -6.82 -1.88 -9.33
CA ARG A 65 -6.76 -3.20 -8.68
C ARG A 65 -6.58 -3.06 -7.17
N THR A 66 -6.98 -4.09 -6.43
CA THR A 66 -6.65 -4.20 -5.01
C THR A 66 -5.17 -4.54 -4.85
N PRO A 67 -4.54 -4.20 -3.70
CA PRO A 67 -3.13 -4.53 -3.48
C PRO A 67 -2.84 -6.02 -3.62
N GLU A 68 -3.73 -6.87 -3.13
CA GLU A 68 -3.60 -8.32 -3.27
C GLU A 68 -3.68 -8.79 -4.73
N ALA A 69 -4.64 -8.28 -5.51
CA ALA A 69 -4.74 -8.61 -6.93
C ALA A 69 -3.51 -8.13 -7.72
N PHE A 70 -2.98 -6.94 -7.39
CA PHE A 70 -1.75 -6.42 -7.98
C PHE A 70 -0.52 -7.27 -7.64
N ARG A 71 -0.41 -7.71 -6.38
CA ARG A 71 0.66 -8.61 -5.90
C ARG A 71 0.64 -9.94 -6.66
N ILE A 72 -0.53 -10.57 -6.78
CA ILE A 72 -0.70 -11.83 -7.52
C ILE A 72 -0.30 -11.64 -8.99
N ALA A 73 -0.79 -10.59 -9.65
CA ALA A 73 -0.45 -10.31 -11.04
C ALA A 73 1.06 -10.09 -11.25
N THR A 74 1.70 -9.32 -10.37
CA THR A 74 3.13 -9.05 -10.44
C THR A 74 3.96 -10.31 -10.16
N SER A 75 3.54 -11.13 -9.20
CA SER A 75 4.18 -12.42 -8.91
C SER A 75 4.11 -13.39 -10.10
N ALA A 76 2.97 -13.42 -10.80
CA ALA A 76 2.81 -14.24 -11.99
C ALA A 76 3.73 -13.77 -13.12
N LEU A 77 3.88 -12.44 -13.32
CA LEU A 77 4.79 -11.86 -14.29
C LEU A 77 6.27 -12.16 -13.97
N ALA A 78 6.66 -12.14 -12.69
CA ALA A 78 8.02 -12.45 -12.27
C ALA A 78 8.41 -13.93 -12.48
N THR A 79 7.44 -14.83 -12.64
CA THR A 79 7.66 -16.28 -12.81
C THR A 79 7.76 -16.69 -14.28
N MET A 80 7.47 -15.80 -15.23
CA MET A 80 7.58 -16.06 -16.67
C MET A 80 9.01 -15.79 -17.16
N PRO A 81 9.69 -16.74 -17.83
CA PRO A 81 11.02 -16.51 -18.38
C PRO A 81 10.91 -15.59 -19.60
N GLY A 82 11.33 -14.34 -19.44
CA GLY A 82 11.65 -13.43 -20.54
C GLY A 82 10.46 -12.79 -21.26
N ASN A 83 10.09 -11.57 -20.85
CA ASN A 83 10.04 -10.46 -21.80
C ASN A 83 10.05 -9.13 -21.03
N GLY A 84 11.11 -8.34 -21.24
CA GLY A 84 11.19 -6.99 -20.70
C GLY A 84 10.14 -6.10 -21.33
N GLN A 85 9.03 -5.87 -20.62
CA GLN A 85 8.14 -4.75 -20.90
C GLN A 85 8.31 -3.74 -19.77
N ASN A 86 8.98 -2.66 -20.15
CA ASN A 86 9.21 -1.44 -19.40
C ASN A 86 7.87 -0.81 -19.02
N ILE A 87 7.31 -1.18 -17.87
CA ILE A 87 6.19 -0.43 -17.29
C ILE A 87 6.82 0.79 -16.61
N LYS A 88 7.04 1.86 -17.38
CA LYS A 88 7.20 3.19 -16.80
C LYS A 88 5.89 3.53 -16.11
N PRO A 89 5.85 3.76 -14.78
CA PRO A 89 4.70 4.40 -14.18
C PRO A 89 4.69 5.85 -14.67
N GLY A 90 3.87 6.11 -15.68
CA GLY A 90 3.56 7.45 -16.14
C GLY A 90 2.82 8.19 -15.03
N LEU A 91 3.57 8.92 -14.21
CA LEU A 91 3.08 10.15 -13.59
C LEU A 91 2.94 11.17 -14.73
N SER A 92 1.75 11.26 -15.30
CA SER A 92 1.36 12.50 -15.97
C SER A 92 1.00 13.51 -14.88
N GLN A 93 1.66 14.66 -15.01
CA GLN A 93 1.54 15.89 -14.22
C GLN A 93 0.09 16.30 -13.96
#